data_AF-A0A934XTZ4-F1
#
_entry.id   AF-A0A934XTZ4-F1
#
_cell.length_a   1.000
_cell.length_b   1.000
_cell.length_c   1.000
_cell.angle_alpha   90.00
_cell.angle_beta   90.00
_cell.angle_gamma   90.00
#
_symmetry.space_group_name_H-M   'P 1'
#
loop_
_entity.id
_entity.type
_entity.pdbx_description
1 polymer ?
#
loop_
_entity_poly.entity_id
_entity_poly.type
_entity_poly.pdbx_seq_one_letter_code
_entity_poly.pdbx_strand_id
1 'polypeptide(L)'
;MLTIAYSQVQELVMRLPVKKLPLAYDLLASLVEEKEAEPLSPQIQFMLLPLAERRHLMAQQAEKMVTYYEQSAVERQAWQMEDFSDAY
;
A
#
# COMPACT_ATOMS: atom_id res chain seq x y z
N MET A 1 27.14 -7.30 -7.40
CA MET A 1 26.34 -7.76 -6.24
C MET A 1 26.63 -9.24 -6.03
N LEU A 2 27.11 -9.63 -4.85
CA LEU A 2 27.31 -11.03 -4.50
C LEU A 2 25.99 -11.56 -3.95
N THR A 3 25.28 -12.35 -4.76
CA THR A 3 24.03 -12.99 -4.33
C THR A 3 24.37 -14.19 -3.46
N ILE A 4 24.09 -14.11 -2.17
CA ILE A 4 24.30 -15.23 -1.25
C ILE A 4 23.16 -16.23 -1.44
N ALA A 5 23.49 -17.49 -1.75
CA ALA A 5 22.49 -18.54 -1.93
C ALA A 5 22.03 -19.11 -0.58
N TYR A 6 20.77 -19.51 -0.50
CA TYR A 6 20.19 -20.11 0.71
C TYR A 6 21.02 -21.28 1.26
N SER A 7 21.53 -22.13 0.36
CA SER A 7 22.38 -23.28 0.72
C SER A 7 23.66 -22.88 1.46
N GLN A 8 24.26 -21.74 1.10
CA GLN A 8 25.49 -21.23 1.72
C GLN A 8 25.21 -20.72 3.14
N VAL A 9 24.05 -20.10 3.36
CA VAL A 9 23.61 -19.68 4.70
C VAL A 9 23.31 -20.90 5.57
N GLN A 10 22.60 -21.89 5.02
CA GLN A 10 22.27 -23.12 5.74
C GLN A 10 23.52 -23.89 6.19
N GLU A 11 24.51 -24.02 5.32
CA GLU A 11 25.78 -24.70 5.66
C GLU A 11 26.52 -23.99 6.80
N LEU A 12 26.53 -22.66 6.81
CA LEU A 12 27.14 -21.86 7.88
C LEU A 12 26.41 -22.03 9.21
N VAL A 13 25.07 -22.02 9.20
CA VAL A 13 24.25 -22.23 10.39
C VAL A 13 24.49 -23.61 11.00
N MET A 14 24.61 -24.65 10.17
CA MET A 14 24.88 -26.02 10.63
C MET A 14 26.27 -26.20 11.26
N ARG A 15 27.22 -25.30 10.96
CA ARG A 15 28.57 -25.32 11.56
C ARG A 15 28.64 -24.55 12.89
N LEU A 16 27.59 -23.82 13.27
CA LEU A 16 27.55 -23.09 14.53
C LEU A 16 27.19 -24.02 15.70
N PRO A 17 27.83 -23.86 16.88
CA PRO A 17 27.39 -24.53 18.08
C PRO A 17 25.96 -24.12 18.40
N VAL A 18 25.07 -25.08 18.69
CA VAL A 18 23.63 -24.85 18.95
C VAL A 18 23.40 -23.73 19.97
N LYS A 19 24.26 -23.63 20.98
CA LYS A 19 24.21 -22.59 22.03
C LYS A 19 24.38 -21.16 21.50
N LYS A 20 24.96 -20.97 20.32
CA LYS A 20 25.21 -19.67 19.68
C LYS A 20 24.17 -19.33 18.60
N LEU A 21 23.27 -20.25 18.26
CA LEU A 21 22.21 -20.01 17.28
C LEU A 21 21.26 -18.87 17.67
N PRO A 22 20.83 -18.72 18.95
CA PRO A 22 19.98 -17.59 19.34
C PRO A 22 20.68 -16.25 19.09
N LEU A 23 21.95 -16.13 19.46
CA LEU A 23 22.73 -14.90 19.29
C LEU A 23 22.97 -14.56 17.81
N ALA A 24 23.18 -15.57 16.96
CA ALA A 24 23.29 -15.38 15.53
C ALA A 24 21.94 -14.95 14.91
N TYR A 25 20.83 -15.53 15.37
CA TYR A 25 19.49 -15.15 14.94
C TYR A 25 19.15 -13.72 15.35
N ASP A 26 19.41 -13.33 16.60
CA ASP A 26 19.13 -11.99 17.11
C ASP A 26 19.95 -10.93 16.36
N LEU A 27 21.21 -11.24 16.03
CA LEU A 27 22.04 -10.39 15.18
C LEU A 27 21.49 -10.28 13.75
N LEU A 28 21.09 -11.40 13.14
CA LEU A 28 20.52 -11.37 11.80
C LEU A 28 19.19 -10.63 11.77
N ALA A 29 18.37 -10.76 12.81
CA ALA A 29 17.11 -10.06 12.97
C ALA A 29 17.32 -8.55 13.16
N SER A 30 18.30 -8.13 13.97
CA SER A 30 18.62 -6.71 14.13
C SER A 30 19.21 -6.09 12.86
N LEU A 31 19.93 -6.87 12.05
CA LEU A 31 20.40 -6.44 10.74
C LEU A 31 19.27 -6.34 9.69
N VAL A 32 18.08 -6.86 9.96
CA VAL A 32 16.90 -6.75 9.09
C VAL A 32 16.08 -5.48 9.37
N GLU A 33 16.40 -4.71 10.42
CA GLU A 33 15.70 -3.46 10.78
C GLU A 33 16.01 -2.23 9.88
N GLU A 34 16.63 -2.43 8.72
CA GLU A 34 16.72 -1.41 7.66
C GLU A 34 16.08 -1.84 6.33
N LYS A 35 15.21 -2.85 6.34
CA LYS A 35 14.17 -2.87 5.31
C LYS A 35 13.06 -1.97 5.81
N GLU A 36 13.07 -0.72 5.31
CA GLU A 36 11.91 0.18 5.34
C GLU A 36 10.66 -0.68 5.28
N ALA A 37 9.91 -0.75 6.39
CA ALA A 37 8.62 -1.40 6.38
C ALA A 37 7.88 -0.78 5.19
N GLU A 38 7.51 -1.60 4.20
CA GLU A 38 6.86 -1.10 3.00
C GLU A 38 5.78 -0.12 3.45
N PRO A 39 5.81 1.14 2.97
CA PRO A 39 4.89 2.15 3.45
C PRO A 39 3.49 1.58 3.27
N LEU A 40 2.74 1.50 4.37
CA LEU A 40 1.38 0.94 4.38
C LEU A 40 0.60 1.52 3.20
N SER A 41 -0.25 0.72 2.56
CA SER A 41 -1.03 1.26 1.45
C SER A 41 -1.83 2.49 1.92
N PRO A 42 -2.05 3.50 1.07
CA PRO A 42 -2.78 4.71 1.45
C PRO A 42 -4.15 4.41 2.07
N GLN A 43 -4.80 3.31 1.66
CA GLN A 43 -6.06 2.86 2.23
C GLN A 43 -5.91 2.38 3.67
N ILE A 44 -4.86 1.64 3.98
CA ILE A 44 -4.57 1.18 5.34
C ILE A 44 -4.20 2.37 6.22
N GLN A 45 -3.38 3.29 5.72
CA GLN A 45 -3.03 4.52 6.45
C GLN A 45 -4.27 5.35 6.78
N PHE A 46 -5.20 5.50 5.83
CA PHE A 46 -6.47 6.18 6.08
C PHE A 46 -7.31 5.49 7.15
N MET A 47 -7.41 4.16 7.13
CA MET A 47 -8.21 3.38 8.09
C MET A 47 -7.67 3.45 9.52
N LEU A 48 -6.36 3.70 9.68
CA LEU A 48 -5.71 3.88 10.98
C LEU A 48 -5.98 5.26 11.61
N LEU A 49 -6.48 6.22 10.84
CA LEU A 49 -6.82 7.55 11.37
C LEU A 49 -8.00 7.47 12.37
N PRO A 50 -8.00 8.33 13.42
CA PRO A 50 -9.15 8.53 14.28
C PRO A 50 -10.44 8.80 13.47
N LEU A 51 -11.57 8.35 14.00
CA LEU A 51 -12.87 8.47 13.31
C LEU A 51 -13.20 9.92 12.92
N ALA A 52 -12.86 10.89 13.78
CA ALA A 52 -13.08 12.31 13.52
C ALA A 52 -12.28 12.82 12.31
N GLU A 53 -11.01 12.41 12.19
CA GLU A 53 -10.14 12.77 11.08
C GLU A 53 -10.61 12.14 9.76
N ARG A 54 -10.98 10.85 9.79
CA ARG A 54 -11.58 10.18 8.62
C ARG A 54 -12.82 10.90 8.13
N ARG A 55 -13.71 11.33 9.03
CA ARG A 55 -14.92 12.09 8.69
C ARG A 55 -14.59 13.44 8.05
N HIS A 56 -13.60 14.14 8.59
CA HIS A 56 -13.18 15.44 8.04
C HIS A 56 -12.64 15.30 6.61
N LEU A 57 -11.76 14.33 6.38
CA LEU A 57 -11.21 14.06 5.05
C LEU A 57 -12.28 13.64 4.04
N MET A 58 -13.21 12.76 4.44
CA MET A 58 -14.33 12.36 3.61
C MET A 58 -15.25 13.54 3.25
N ALA A 59 -15.51 14.45 4.19
CA ALA A 59 -16.33 15.63 3.93
C ALA A 59 -15.68 16.55 2.88
N GLN A 60 -14.37 16.81 3.00
CA GLN A 60 -13.63 17.59 2.01
C GLN A 60 -13.62 16.93 0.63
N GLN A 61 -13.47 15.60 0.57
CA GLN A 61 -13.50 14.87 -0.69
C GLN A 61 -14.90 14.92 -1.32
N ALA A 62 -15.96 14.80 -0.52
CA ALA A 62 -17.34 14.91 -0.98
C ALA A 62 -17.63 16.30 -1.57
N GLU A 63 -17.19 17.37 -0.92
CA GLU A 63 -17.37 18.75 -1.42
C GLU A 63 -16.70 18.96 -2.78
N LYS A 64 -15.46 18.47 -2.94
CA LYS A 64 -14.75 18.48 -4.23
C LYS A 64 -15.48 17.69 -5.30
N MET A 65 -16.04 16.52 -4.93
CA MET A 65 -16.82 15.70 -5.86
C MET A 65 -18.11 16.40 -6.31
N VAL A 66 -18.83 17.06 -5.39
CA VAL A 66 -20.03 17.85 -5.74
C VAL A 66 -19.65 18.93 -6.75
N THR A 67 -18.59 19.69 -6.48
CA THR A 67 -18.11 20.75 -7.37
C THR A 67 -17.75 20.21 -8.76
N TYR A 68 -17.05 19.07 -8.80
CA TYR A 68 -16.70 18.41 -10.05
C TYR A 68 -17.94 17.93 -10.83
N TYR A 69 -18.95 17.39 -10.14
CA TYR A 69 -20.19 16.95 -10.76
C TYR A 69 -21.00 18.13 -11.31
N GLU A 70 -21.03 19.26 -10.60
CA GLU A 70 -21.67 20.48 -11.09
C GLU A 70 -20.99 20.99 -12.37
N GLN A 71 -19.65 21.00 -12.40
CA GLN A 71 -18.88 21.43 -13.56
C GLN A 71 -19.02 20.49 -14.77
N SER A 72 -19.04 19.18 -14.52
CA SER A 72 -19.20 18.16 -15.56
C SER A 72 -20.66 17.87 -15.92
N ALA A 73 -21.63 18.66 -15.46
CA ALA A 73 -23.04 18.41 -15.70
C ALA A 73 -23.39 18.41 -17.21
N VAL A 74 -22.83 19.35 -17.97
CA VAL A 74 -23.05 19.48 -19.41
C VAL A 74 -22.42 18.31 -20.18
N GLU A 75 -21.19 17.94 -19.83
CA GLU A 75 -20.52 16.78 -20.42
C GLU A 75 -21.27 15.49 -20.10
N ARG A 76 -21.69 15.27 -18.84
CA ARG A 76 -22.51 14.11 -18.48
C ARG A 76 -23.83 14.07 -19.24
N GLN A 77 -24.44 15.21 -19.48
CA GLN A 77 -25.67 15.29 -20.27
C GLN A 77 -25.40 14.94 -21.74
N ALA A 78 -24.25 15.31 -22.30
CA ALA A 78 -23.83 14.91 -23.65
C ALA A 78 -23.59 13.39 -23.77
N TRP A 79 -22.93 12.78 -22.77
CA TRP A 79 -22.73 11.32 -22.71
C TRP A 79 -24.04 10.54 -22.50
N GLN A 80 -25.05 11.18 -21.88
CA GLN A 80 -26.39 10.60 -21.69
C GLN A 80 -27.33 10.85 -22.87
N MET A 81 -27.02 11.83 -23.74
CA MET A 81 -27.78 12.19 -24.94
C MET A 81 -27.17 11.64 -26.24
N GLU A 82 -26.10 10.85 -26.17
CA GLU A 82 -25.65 10.06 -27.33
C GLU A 82 -26.71 8.98 -27.60
N ASP A 83 -27.73 9.40 -28.35
CA ASP A 83 -28.86 8.60 -28.78
C ASP A 83 -28.31 7.43 -29.60
N PHE A 84 -28.49 6.20 -29.12
CA PHE A 84 -28.21 4.98 -29.87
C PHE A 84 -29.23 4.78 -31.02
N SER A 85 -29.74 5.86 -31.60
CA SER A 85 -30.71 5.87 -32.69
C SER A 85 -30.00 5.95 -34.05
N ASP A 86 -29.00 5.11 -34.29
CA ASP A 86 -28.52 4.79 -35.63
C ASP A 86 -28.50 3.27 -35.79
N ALA A 87 -29.70 2.69 -35.69
CA ALA A 87 -30.00 1.37 -36.19
C ALA A 87 -31.47 1.35 -36.61
N TYR A 88 -31.75 1.77 -37.85
CA TYR A 88 -32.58 1.07 -38.85
C TYR A 88 -32.65 1.87 -40.16
#